data_AF-A0A9E8IIE4-F1
#
_entry.id   AF-A0A9E8IIE4-F1
#
_cell.length_a   1.000
_cell.length_b   1.000
_cell.length_c   1.000
_cell.angle_alpha   90.00
_cell.angle_beta   90.00
_cell.angle_gamma   90.00
#
_symmetry.space_group_name_H-M   'P 1'
#
loop_
_entity.id
_entity.type
_entity.pdbx_description
1 polymer ?
#
loop_
_entity_poly.entity_id
_entity_poly.type
_entity_poly.pdbx_seq_one_letter_code
_entity_poly.pdbx_strand_id
1 'polypeptide(L)'
;MGAQVQTTQRNNNDWRIVNGLEAGAVISAVENQPAHLAALARYCFGPFTKDELAGDREIVEIALYQQMIHECVKLPGQGKGKPTVQQLETLRYLCMAALYHHSEVTWPYSRQGLHSPKAVKKWFNEYLDAEIDVRFWTRRDRATWGRVWGQASLMLDQWERIALFPLSKLVNIAA
;
A
#
# COMPACT_ATOMS: atom_id res chain seq x y z
N MET A 1 -13.07 24.81 38.73
CA MET A 1 -12.01 23.83 39.07
C MET A 1 -11.53 23.23 37.76
N GLY A 2 -10.41 23.72 37.25
CA GLY A 2 -9.87 23.33 35.94
C GLY A 2 -9.01 22.07 36.08
N ALA A 3 -9.29 21.06 35.27
CA ALA A 3 -8.46 19.87 35.16
C ALA A 3 -7.20 20.23 34.36
N GLN A 4 -6.04 20.24 35.03
CA GLN A 4 -4.74 20.27 34.37
C GLN A 4 -4.54 18.94 33.63
N VAL A 5 -4.61 18.98 32.30
CA VAL A 5 -4.13 17.90 31.45
C VAL A 5 -2.60 17.95 31.47
N GLN A 6 -1.98 17.00 32.17
CA GLN A 6 -0.54 16.77 32.11
C GLN A 6 -0.17 16.38 30.67
N THR A 7 0.55 17.26 29.98
CA THR A 7 1.24 16.97 28.73
C THR A 7 2.47 16.12 29.00
N THR A 8 2.33 14.80 28.96
CA THR A 8 3.46 13.88 28.84
C THR A 8 3.94 13.87 27.39
N GLN A 9 4.99 14.66 27.13
CA GLN A 9 5.78 14.60 25.89
C GLN A 9 6.45 13.23 25.76
N ARG A 10 5.87 12.31 24.96
CA ARG A 10 6.59 11.17 24.36
C ARG A 10 5.78 10.46 23.26
N ASN A 11 5.46 11.20 22.21
CA ASN A 11 5.39 10.73 20.82
C ASN A 11 4.83 11.90 20.01
N ASN A 12 5.65 12.45 19.12
CA ASN A 12 5.19 13.44 18.17
C ASN A 12 4.42 12.70 17.06
N ASN A 13 3.25 12.17 17.41
CA ASN A 13 2.29 11.73 16.41
C ASN A 13 1.50 12.99 16.03
N ASP A 14 1.69 13.48 14.82
CA ASP A 14 0.89 14.55 14.21
C ASP A 14 -0.53 14.06 13.89
N TRP A 15 -1.33 13.75 14.92
CA TRP A 15 -2.76 13.53 14.79
C TRP A 15 -3.48 14.65 15.53
N ARG A 16 -4.00 15.62 14.77
CA ARG A 16 -5.10 16.44 15.28
C ARG A 16 -6.25 15.47 15.55
N ILE A 17 -6.58 15.33 16.82
CA ILE A 17 -7.69 14.53 17.34
C ILE A 17 -8.96 14.94 16.58
N VAL A 18 -9.44 14.05 15.71
CA VAL A 18 -10.77 14.13 15.11
C VAL A 18 -11.78 14.00 16.25
N ASN A 19 -12.82 14.85 16.33
CA ASN A 19 -13.81 14.79 17.41
C ASN A 19 -14.44 13.39 17.45
N GLY A 20 -14.79 12.86 18.64
CA GLY A 20 -15.24 11.47 18.78
C GLY A 20 -16.45 11.07 17.90
N LEU A 21 -17.33 12.01 17.55
CA LEU A 21 -18.44 11.78 16.61
C LEU A 21 -17.98 11.68 15.14
N GLU A 22 -17.01 12.51 14.75
CA GLU A 22 -16.37 12.46 13.42
C GLU A 22 -15.54 11.19 13.27
N ALA A 23 -14.89 10.73 14.35
CA ALA A 23 -14.16 9.46 14.36
C ALA A 23 -15.08 8.25 14.09
N GLY A 24 -16.29 8.23 14.68
CA GLY A 24 -17.27 7.18 14.43
C GLY A 24 -17.79 7.15 12.99
N ALA A 25 -18.05 8.33 12.39
CA ALA A 25 -18.46 8.43 10.99
C ALA A 25 -17.35 7.98 10.02
N VAL A 26 -16.09 8.34 10.30
CA VAL A 26 -14.92 7.90 9.54
C VAL A 26 -14.74 6.39 9.63
N ILE A 27 -14.81 5.81 10.83
CA ILE A 27 -14.70 4.34 11.02
C ILE A 27 -15.79 3.63 10.22
N SER A 28 -17.05 4.05 10.35
CA SER A 28 -18.15 3.43 9.61
C SER A 28 -17.99 3.56 8.10
N ALA A 29 -17.51 4.70 7.60
CA ALA A 29 -17.26 4.91 6.18
C ALA A 29 -16.10 4.06 5.63
N VAL A 30 -15.12 3.69 6.47
CA VAL A 30 -14.04 2.75 6.11
C VAL A 30 -14.55 1.31 6.14
N GLU A 31 -15.25 0.90 7.19
CA GLU A 31 -15.72 -0.48 7.38
C GLU A 31 -16.79 -0.91 6.36
N ASN A 32 -17.55 0.03 5.79
CA ASN A 32 -18.53 -0.25 4.75
C ASN A 32 -17.93 -0.47 3.35
N GLN A 33 -16.61 -0.37 3.20
CA GLN A 33 -15.93 -0.57 1.92
C GLN A 33 -15.60 -2.05 1.69
N PRO A 34 -15.32 -2.45 0.43
CA PRO A 34 -14.68 -3.74 0.16
C PRO A 34 -13.45 -3.98 1.05
N ALA A 35 -13.26 -5.22 1.50
CA ALA A 35 -12.26 -5.57 2.51
C ALA A 35 -10.84 -5.05 2.20
N HIS A 36 -10.40 -5.12 0.94
CA HIS A 36 -9.09 -4.63 0.52
C HIS A 36 -8.96 -3.10 0.57
N LEU A 37 -10.04 -2.36 0.33
CA LEU A 37 -10.04 -0.89 0.43
C LEU A 37 -10.08 -0.44 1.88
N ALA A 38 -10.89 -1.11 2.71
CA ALA A 38 -10.92 -0.88 4.16
C ALA A 38 -9.54 -1.17 4.78
N ALA A 39 -8.93 -2.29 4.41
CA ALA A 39 -7.59 -2.68 4.86
C ALA A 39 -6.52 -1.69 4.38
N LEU A 40 -6.56 -1.24 3.12
CA LEU A 40 -5.63 -0.24 2.60
C LEU A 40 -5.76 1.09 3.37
N ALA A 41 -6.98 1.55 3.63
CA ALA A 41 -7.21 2.77 4.39
C ALA A 41 -6.66 2.67 5.83
N ARG A 42 -6.89 1.54 6.51
CA ARG A 42 -6.32 1.30 7.85
C ARG A 42 -4.79 1.19 7.79
N TYR A 43 -4.25 0.51 6.80
CA TYR A 43 -2.81 0.32 6.65
C TYR A 43 -2.06 1.63 6.40
N CYS A 44 -2.60 2.51 5.55
CA CYS A 44 -1.94 3.77 5.18
C CYS A 44 -2.23 4.92 6.17
N PHE A 45 -3.41 4.95 6.80
CA PHE A 45 -3.86 6.11 7.57
C PHE A 45 -4.32 5.79 8.99
N GLY A 46 -4.40 4.52 9.37
CA GLY A 46 -4.88 4.09 10.68
C GLY A 46 -3.87 4.35 11.80
N PRO A 47 -4.32 4.68 13.03
CA PRO A 47 -3.45 4.96 14.16
C PRO A 47 -2.95 3.67 14.85
N PHE A 48 -2.49 2.70 14.07
CA PHE A 48 -2.15 1.35 14.55
C PHE A 48 -0.65 1.10 14.54
N THR A 49 -0.20 0.18 15.40
CA THR A 49 1.18 -0.31 15.39
C THR A 49 1.41 -1.26 14.20
N LYS A 50 2.68 -1.50 13.88
CA LYS A 50 3.05 -2.39 12.77
C LYS A 50 2.48 -3.80 12.90
N ASP A 51 2.40 -4.33 14.13
CA ASP A 51 1.90 -5.68 14.38
C ASP A 51 0.37 -5.76 14.21
N GLU A 52 -0.35 -4.71 14.62
CA GLU A 52 -1.80 -4.59 14.42
C GLU A 52 -2.17 -4.46 12.93
N LEU A 53 -1.27 -3.89 12.12
CA LEU A 53 -1.45 -3.72 10.68
C LEU A 53 -1.06 -4.94 9.84
N ALA A 54 -0.52 -6.01 10.44
CA ALA A 54 -0.04 -7.17 9.69
C ALA A 54 -1.17 -7.87 8.91
N GLY A 55 -2.36 -7.97 9.51
CA GLY A 55 -3.53 -8.57 8.86
C GLY A 55 -4.08 -7.72 7.72
N ASP A 56 -4.19 -6.41 7.93
CA ASP A 56 -4.62 -5.48 6.86
C ASP A 56 -3.64 -5.49 5.69
N ARG A 57 -2.34 -5.52 5.98
CA ARG A 57 -1.30 -5.66 4.96
C ARG A 57 -1.50 -6.91 4.11
N GLU A 58 -1.66 -8.08 4.75
CA GLU A 58 -1.84 -9.35 4.05
C GLU A 58 -3.09 -9.34 3.15
N ILE A 59 -4.20 -8.77 3.63
CA ILE A 59 -5.43 -8.63 2.84
C ILE A 59 -5.17 -7.83 1.56
N VAL A 60 -4.46 -6.70 1.66
CA VAL A 60 -4.15 -5.85 0.50
C VAL A 60 -3.17 -6.54 -0.45
N GLU A 61 -2.12 -7.19 0.08
CA GLU A 61 -1.14 -7.93 -0.73
C GLU A 61 -1.79 -9.04 -1.55
N ILE A 62 -2.69 -9.83 -0.94
CA ILE A 62 -3.43 -10.89 -1.62
C ILE A 62 -4.35 -10.31 -2.68
N ALA A 63 -5.12 -9.27 -2.35
CA ALA A 63 -6.03 -8.64 -3.30
C ALA A 63 -5.28 -8.06 -4.51
N LEU A 64 -4.15 -7.38 -4.27
CA LEU A 64 -3.34 -6.77 -5.32
C LEU A 64 -2.77 -7.85 -6.25
N TYR A 65 -2.24 -8.93 -5.68
CA TYR A 65 -1.74 -10.06 -6.44
C TYR A 65 -2.84 -10.71 -7.31
N GLN A 66 -4.02 -10.95 -6.75
CA GLN A 66 -5.15 -11.51 -7.49
C GLN A 66 -5.61 -10.60 -8.62
N GLN A 67 -5.70 -9.30 -8.38
CA GLN A 67 -6.09 -8.34 -9.40
C GLN A 67 -5.05 -8.24 -10.52
N MET A 68 -3.75 -8.27 -10.20
CA MET A 68 -2.66 -8.30 -11.19
C MET A 68 -2.71 -9.54 -12.09
N ILE A 69 -3.11 -10.70 -11.55
CA ILE A 69 -3.34 -11.91 -12.34
C ILE A 69 -4.58 -11.76 -13.21
N HIS A 70 -5.67 -11.24 -12.66
CA HIS A 70 -6.94 -11.05 -13.38
C HIS A 70 -6.78 -10.10 -14.57
N GLU A 71 -6.02 -9.02 -14.41
CA GLU A 71 -5.69 -8.08 -15.49
C GLU A 71 -4.69 -8.65 -16.52
N CYS A 72 -4.30 -9.93 -16.37
CA CYS A 72 -3.46 -10.66 -17.31
C CYS A 72 -2.12 -9.94 -17.56
N VAL A 73 -1.52 -9.38 -16.49
CA VAL A 73 -0.23 -8.71 -16.58
C VAL A 73 0.82 -9.69 -17.08
N LYS A 74 1.42 -9.36 -18.24
CA LYS A 74 2.44 -10.20 -18.86
C LYS A 74 3.74 -10.10 -18.06
N LEU A 75 4.22 -11.23 -17.55
CA LEU A 75 5.42 -11.27 -16.73
C LEU A 75 6.70 -11.37 -17.59
N PRO A 76 7.82 -10.80 -17.12
CA PRO A 76 9.10 -10.93 -17.80
C PRO A 76 9.51 -12.39 -17.99
N GLY A 77 9.90 -12.76 -19.21
CA GLY A 77 10.31 -14.13 -19.55
C GLY A 77 9.16 -15.12 -19.77
N GLN A 78 7.88 -14.73 -19.63
CA GLN A 78 6.73 -15.63 -19.76
C GLN A 78 6.49 -16.16 -21.20
N GLY A 79 6.88 -15.41 -22.23
CA GLY A 79 6.65 -15.81 -23.62
C GLY A 79 5.17 -15.83 -24.01
N LYS A 80 4.70 -16.93 -24.61
CA LYS A 80 3.28 -17.17 -25.00
C LYS A 80 2.55 -18.13 -24.04
N GLY A 81 3.22 -18.62 -23.00
CA GLY A 81 2.68 -19.63 -22.08
C GLY A 81 2.07 -19.04 -20.80
N LYS A 82 1.66 -19.94 -19.90
CA LYS A 82 1.29 -19.58 -18.52
C LYS A 82 2.55 -19.15 -17.73
N PRO A 83 2.41 -18.24 -16.74
CA PRO A 83 3.49 -17.92 -15.82
C PRO A 83 4.07 -19.16 -15.13
N THR A 84 5.39 -19.17 -14.89
CA THR A 84 6.04 -20.15 -14.02
C THR A 84 5.79 -19.84 -12.55
N VAL A 85 5.99 -20.82 -11.67
CA VAL A 85 5.89 -20.64 -10.22
C VAL A 85 6.80 -19.51 -9.73
N GLN A 86 8.05 -19.47 -10.19
CA GLN A 86 9.01 -18.42 -9.83
C GLN A 86 8.56 -17.03 -10.28
N GLN A 87 7.92 -16.91 -11.46
CA GLN A 87 7.38 -15.63 -11.93
C GLN A 87 6.21 -15.16 -11.08
N LEU A 88 5.32 -16.06 -10.69
CA LEU A 88 4.19 -15.76 -9.81
C LEU A 88 4.67 -15.37 -8.41
N GLU A 89 5.68 -16.06 -7.89
CA GLU A 89 6.30 -15.72 -6.62
C GLU A 89 6.97 -14.34 -6.66
N THR A 90 7.70 -14.04 -7.74
CA THR A 90 8.29 -12.69 -7.95
C THR A 90 7.19 -11.62 -8.03
N LEU A 91 6.07 -11.91 -8.70
CA LEU A 91 4.92 -11.01 -8.74
C LEU A 91 4.35 -10.77 -7.33
N ARG A 92 4.19 -11.83 -6.52
CA ARG A 92 3.74 -11.70 -5.12
C ARG A 92 4.67 -10.77 -4.34
N TYR A 93 5.97 -10.99 -4.40
CA TYR A 93 6.96 -10.15 -3.71
C TYR A 93 6.98 -8.71 -4.23
N LEU A 94 6.74 -8.50 -5.53
CA LEU A 94 6.59 -7.15 -6.09
C LEU A 94 5.34 -6.45 -5.57
N CYS A 95 4.23 -7.16 -5.37
CA CYS A 95 3.02 -6.59 -4.77
C CYS A 95 3.28 -6.16 -3.32
N MET A 96 3.99 -6.97 -2.53
CA MET A 96 4.40 -6.62 -1.16
C MET A 96 5.29 -5.37 -1.15
N ALA A 97 6.30 -5.33 -2.03
CA ALA A 97 7.20 -4.20 -2.16
C ALA A 97 6.48 -2.92 -2.62
N ALA A 98 5.51 -3.04 -3.54
CA ALA A 98 4.70 -1.92 -4.02
C ALA A 98 3.82 -1.36 -2.90
N LEU A 99 3.18 -2.21 -2.10
CA LEU A 99 2.39 -1.78 -0.94
C LEU A 99 3.25 -1.08 0.10
N TYR A 100 4.42 -1.66 0.43
CA TYR A 100 5.38 -1.02 1.32
C TYR A 100 5.80 0.36 0.78
N HIS A 101 6.17 0.45 -0.50
CA HIS A 101 6.51 1.72 -1.12
C HIS A 101 5.39 2.74 -1.00
N HIS A 102 4.16 2.35 -1.32
CA HIS A 102 2.98 3.20 -1.25
C HIS A 102 2.77 3.75 0.17
N SER A 103 2.80 2.90 1.20
CA SER A 103 2.68 3.36 2.60
C SER A 103 3.77 4.34 3.07
N GLU A 104 4.96 4.31 2.44
CA GLU A 104 6.06 5.20 2.80
C GLU A 104 5.95 6.58 2.12
N VAL A 105 5.29 6.64 0.96
CA VAL A 105 5.19 7.87 0.13
C VAL A 105 3.81 8.52 0.13
N THR A 106 2.78 7.79 0.54
CA THR A 106 1.41 8.30 0.71
C THR A 106 1.36 9.28 1.87
N TRP A 107 0.70 10.42 1.65
CA TRP A 107 0.45 11.44 2.68
C TRP A 107 -0.22 10.81 3.92
N PRO A 108 0.09 11.22 5.17
CA PRO A 108 0.93 12.35 5.58
C PRO A 108 2.43 12.05 5.51
N TYR A 109 2.81 10.84 5.10
CA TYR A 109 4.20 10.46 4.97
C TYR A 109 4.79 11.03 3.67
N SER A 110 6.08 11.34 3.70
CA SER A 110 6.85 11.79 2.53
C SER A 110 8.26 11.22 2.65
N ARG A 111 8.33 9.92 2.94
CA ARG A 111 9.60 9.21 3.07
C ARG A 111 10.09 8.80 1.69
N GLN A 112 11.31 8.26 1.64
CA GLN A 112 11.96 7.95 0.38
C GLN A 112 11.33 6.75 -0.36
N GLY A 113 10.71 5.82 0.37
CA GLY A 113 10.14 4.59 -0.18
C GLY A 113 11.13 3.81 -1.07
N LEU A 114 10.59 3.04 -2.03
CA LEU A 114 11.36 2.28 -3.01
C LEU A 114 11.48 3.01 -4.36
N HIS A 115 11.99 4.23 -4.33
CA HIS A 115 12.13 5.15 -5.46
C HIS A 115 12.97 4.68 -6.67
N SER A 116 13.65 3.52 -6.59
CA SER A 116 14.48 3.04 -7.69
C SER A 116 14.54 1.51 -7.77
N PRO A 117 14.89 0.92 -8.94
CA PRO A 117 15.03 -0.52 -9.08
C PRO A 117 16.06 -1.10 -8.11
N LYS A 118 17.13 -0.35 -7.82
CA LYS A 118 18.14 -0.75 -6.84
C LYS A 118 17.57 -0.79 -5.42
N ALA A 119 16.69 0.15 -5.06
CA ALA A 119 16.01 0.13 -3.78
C ALA A 119 15.07 -1.07 -3.67
N VAL A 120 14.32 -1.40 -4.73
CA VAL A 120 13.48 -2.62 -4.76
C VAL A 120 14.34 -3.88 -4.61
N LYS A 121 15.45 -3.99 -5.37
CA LYS A 121 16.36 -5.14 -5.23
C LYS A 121 16.91 -5.29 -3.82
N LYS A 122 17.33 -4.18 -3.21
CA LYS A 122 17.84 -4.17 -1.84
C LYS A 122 16.77 -4.63 -0.85
N TRP A 123 15.54 -4.12 -0.98
CA TRP A 123 14.42 -4.50 -0.12
C TRP A 123 14.07 -5.99 -0.26
N PHE A 124 14.08 -6.53 -1.49
CA PHE A 124 13.89 -7.97 -1.76
C PHE A 124 14.91 -8.83 -0.99
N ASN A 125 16.19 -8.47 -1.09
CA ASN A 125 17.26 -9.20 -0.42
C ASN A 125 17.15 -9.09 1.12
N GLU A 126 16.89 -7.90 1.65
CA GLU A 126 16.90 -7.66 3.10
C GLU A 126 15.64 -8.16 3.80
N TYR A 127 14.47 -8.07 3.15
CA TYR A 127 13.18 -8.36 3.78
C TYR A 127 12.66 -9.77 3.49
N LEU A 128 12.99 -10.31 2.31
CA LEU A 128 12.43 -11.58 1.82
C LEU A 128 13.48 -12.66 1.60
N ASP A 129 14.77 -12.36 1.76
CA ASP A 129 15.89 -13.24 1.39
C ASP A 129 15.74 -13.77 -0.05
N ALA A 130 15.26 -12.90 -0.95
CA ALA A 130 14.94 -13.24 -2.34
C ALA A 130 15.65 -12.30 -3.31
N GLU A 131 16.04 -12.81 -4.48
CA GLU A 131 16.66 -11.99 -5.53
C GLU A 131 15.68 -11.61 -6.64
N ILE A 132 15.81 -10.40 -7.15
CA ILE A 132 15.14 -9.93 -8.37
C ILE A 132 16.14 -9.36 -9.38
N ASP A 133 16.01 -9.78 -10.64
CA ASP A 133 16.81 -9.24 -11.73
C ASP A 133 16.25 -7.90 -12.24
N VAL A 134 16.79 -6.82 -11.69
CA VAL A 134 16.43 -5.44 -12.05
C VAL A 134 17.10 -4.95 -13.34
N ARG A 135 17.95 -5.76 -14.01
CA ARG A 135 18.48 -5.39 -15.34
C ARG A 135 17.37 -5.31 -16.39
N PHE A 136 16.27 -6.04 -16.17
CA PHE A 136 15.08 -6.00 -17.01
C PHE A 136 14.01 -5.03 -16.49
N TRP A 137 14.36 -4.00 -15.73
CA TRP A 137 13.39 -3.02 -15.25
C TRP A 137 12.82 -2.13 -16.36
N THR A 138 13.69 -1.66 -17.26
CA THR A 138 13.32 -0.75 -18.36
C THR A 138 13.71 -1.34 -19.72
N ARG A 139 12.72 -1.80 -20.47
CA ARG A 139 12.83 -2.24 -21.88
C ARG A 139 11.53 -1.90 -22.60
N ARG A 140 11.62 -1.59 -23.90
CA ARG A 140 10.46 -1.19 -24.71
C ARG A 140 9.86 -2.35 -25.49
N ASP A 141 10.70 -3.32 -25.86
CA ASP A 141 10.44 -4.45 -26.74
C ASP A 141 9.80 -5.66 -26.06
N ARG A 142 9.78 -5.72 -24.73
CA ARG A 142 9.26 -6.86 -23.95
C ARG A 142 8.65 -6.43 -22.62
N ALA A 143 7.95 -7.37 -21.99
CA ALA A 143 7.47 -7.21 -20.61
C ALA A 143 8.65 -7.02 -19.66
N THR A 144 8.51 -6.10 -18.71
CA THR A 144 9.52 -5.74 -17.72
C THR A 144 8.95 -5.66 -16.33
N TRP A 145 9.79 -5.91 -15.33
CA TRP A 145 9.39 -5.74 -13.93
C TRP A 145 9.01 -4.29 -13.62
N GLY A 146 9.61 -3.31 -14.31
CA GLY A 146 9.21 -1.91 -14.17
C GLY A 146 7.78 -1.60 -14.65
N ARG A 147 7.28 -2.32 -15.66
CA ARG A 147 5.87 -2.19 -16.08
C ARG A 147 4.93 -2.81 -15.05
N VAL A 148 5.27 -4.00 -14.55
CA VAL A 148 4.52 -4.68 -13.48
C VAL A 148 4.47 -3.80 -12.22
N TRP A 149 5.61 -3.25 -11.82
CA TRP A 149 5.73 -2.28 -10.72
C TRP A 149 4.83 -1.05 -10.92
N GLY A 150 4.90 -0.45 -12.12
CA GLY A 150 4.08 0.71 -12.44
C GLY A 150 2.58 0.41 -12.39
N GLN A 151 2.16 -0.76 -12.88
CA GLN A 151 0.76 -1.19 -12.79
C GLN A 151 0.33 -1.39 -11.34
N ALA A 152 1.10 -2.13 -10.54
CA ALA A 152 0.80 -2.33 -9.12
C ALA A 152 0.68 -0.99 -8.37
N SER A 153 1.59 -0.04 -8.65
CA SER A 153 1.56 1.30 -8.05
C SER A 153 0.31 2.08 -8.46
N LEU A 154 -0.03 2.10 -9.76
CA LEU A 154 -1.24 2.76 -10.26
C LEU A 154 -2.52 2.17 -9.67
N MET A 155 -2.55 0.87 -9.44
CA MET A 155 -3.70 0.21 -8.83
C MET A 155 -3.86 0.61 -7.36
N LEU A 156 -2.76 0.67 -6.62
CA LEU A 156 -2.76 1.17 -5.23
C LEU A 156 -3.22 2.63 -5.18
N ASP A 157 -2.71 3.50 -6.06
CA ASP A 157 -3.17 4.90 -6.15
C ASP A 157 -4.67 4.99 -6.46
N GLN A 158 -5.17 4.12 -7.37
CA GLN A 158 -6.59 4.07 -7.68
C GLN A 158 -7.43 3.58 -6.50
N TRP A 159 -6.97 2.56 -5.79
CA TRP A 159 -7.64 2.02 -4.59
C TRP A 159 -7.65 3.04 -3.46
N GLU A 160 -6.54 3.74 -3.21
CA GLU A 160 -6.45 4.84 -2.25
C GLU A 160 -7.51 5.91 -2.59
N ARG A 161 -7.57 6.33 -3.86
CA ARG A 161 -8.56 7.33 -4.30
C ARG A 161 -10.00 6.87 -4.05
N ILE A 162 -10.32 5.60 -4.34
CA ILE A 162 -11.66 5.05 -4.09
C ILE A 162 -11.93 5.01 -2.58
N ALA A 163 -10.93 4.62 -1.79
CA ALA A 163 -11.07 4.49 -0.35
C ALA A 163 -11.26 5.83 0.37
N LEU A 164 -10.60 6.88 -0.12
CA LEU A 164 -10.69 8.24 0.42
C LEU A 164 -11.92 9.01 -0.07
N PHE A 165 -12.52 8.64 -1.21
CA PHE A 165 -13.71 9.31 -1.75
C PHE A 165 -14.87 9.46 -0.75
N PRO A 166 -15.32 8.40 -0.04
CA PRO A 166 -16.38 8.56 0.97
C PRO A 166 -15.97 9.45 2.14
N LEU A 167 -14.68 9.44 2.53
CA LEU A 167 -14.15 10.24 3.64
C LEU A 167 -14.09 11.73 3.29
N SER A 168 -13.76 12.07 2.03
CA SER A 168 -13.73 13.46 1.57
C SER A 168 -15.06 14.19 1.77
N LYS A 169 -16.19 13.47 1.71
CA LYS A 169 -17.53 14.03 1.93
C LYS A 169 -17.75 14.41 3.39
N LEU A 170 -17.13 13.69 4.33
CA LEU A 170 -17.24 13.97 5.76
C LEU A 170 -16.43 15.21 6.14
N VAL A 171 -15.25 15.39 5.54
CA VAL A 171 -14.40 16.58 5.76
C VAL A 171 -15.10 17.86 5.30
N ASN A 172 -15.82 17.82 4.17
CA ASN A 172 -16.57 18.97 3.66
C ASN A 172 -17.83 19.33 4.49
N ILE A 173 -18.29 18.43 5.36
CA ILE A 173 -19.43 18.69 6.27
C ILE A 173 -18.94 19.27 7.61
N ALA A 174 -17.68 18.99 7.97
CA ALA A 174 -17.05 19.46 9.21
C ALA A 174 -16.34 20.82 9.08
N ALA A 175 -16.22 21.37 7.86
CA ALA A 175 -15.63 22.67 7.55
C ALA A 175 -16.70 23.77 7.44
#